data_AF-A0A9P0NAY4-F1
#
_entry.id   AF-A0A9P0NAY4-F1
#
_cell.length_a   1.000
_cell.length_b   1.000
_cell.length_c   1.000
_cell.angle_alpha   90.00
_cell.angle_beta   90.00
_cell.angle_gamma   90.00
#
_symmetry.space_group_name_H-M   'P 1'
#
loop_
_entity.id
_entity.type
_entity.pdbx_description
1 polymer ?
#
loop_
_entity_poly.entity_id
_entity_poly.type
_entity_poly.pdbx_seq_one_letter_code
_entity_poly.pdbx_strand_id
1 'polypeptide(L)'
;MKFVTTIAAVVLPLLLLLAIKPINARILRSIWQSLTNTKPVKNYNVPDQQDVEVVSEEIDQPGDLDDRSLFVDGTSLDFIYWNSDLGNNKSILIEFGNEKQIIEYWIRGKPLIVITHGWRGSDEDDKGVFAIKTAYVDAGGFNIITADWNRVAKNILYPMPAYLTVQVGSVVAKMLENVVNLAVIDPSDIHVIGHSLGAHVSGACGAAFSLGKIGRITGLDPAGPGFEYVSLRSDYLDSTDAAFVDVIHTAAGTAGYSKPIGHVDFYPNEGNPPQPGCLESYTPSGLLNLSKFVE
;
A
#
# COMPACT_ATOMS: atom_id res chain seq x y z
N MET A 1 8.28 -8.68 10.33
CA MET A 1 7.19 -9.67 10.36
C MET A 1 6.20 -9.40 11.52
N LYS A 2 5.71 -8.15 11.65
CA LYS A 2 4.66 -7.73 12.62
C LYS A 2 3.72 -6.62 12.09
N PHE A 3 3.88 -6.19 10.82
CA PHE A 3 2.99 -5.25 10.13
C PHE A 3 1.70 -5.90 9.60
N VAL A 4 1.68 -7.23 9.54
CA VAL A 4 0.63 -8.06 8.91
C VAL A 4 -0.71 -8.00 9.65
N THR A 5 -0.72 -7.79 10.98
CA THR A 5 -1.95 -7.77 11.78
C THR A 5 -2.74 -6.47 11.68
N THR A 6 -2.12 -5.35 11.29
CA THR A 6 -2.79 -4.04 11.18
C THR A 6 -3.70 -3.95 9.96
N ILE A 7 -3.29 -4.55 8.82
CA ILE A 7 -4.05 -4.51 7.56
C ILE A 7 -5.36 -5.31 7.68
N ALA A 8 -5.33 -6.48 8.33
CA ALA A 8 -6.52 -7.31 8.45
C ALA A 8 -7.58 -6.76 9.42
N ALA A 9 -7.16 -6.14 10.54
CA ALA A 9 -8.08 -5.78 11.63
C ALA A 9 -8.78 -4.42 11.47
N VAL A 10 -8.14 -3.44 10.80
CA VAL A 10 -8.65 -2.05 10.71
C VAL A 10 -8.84 -1.60 9.26
N VAL A 11 -7.93 -1.99 8.37
CA VAL A 11 -7.92 -1.51 6.98
C VAL A 11 -8.93 -2.27 6.12
N LEU A 12 -9.05 -3.59 6.29
CA LEU A 12 -9.96 -4.40 5.48
C LEU A 12 -11.45 -4.02 5.64
N PRO A 13 -11.98 -3.83 6.86
CA PRO A 13 -13.37 -3.39 7.05
C PRO A 13 -13.62 -1.99 6.48
N LEU A 14 -12.65 -1.07 6.62
CA LEU A 14 -12.75 0.29 6.10
C LEU A 14 -12.71 0.32 4.57
N LEU A 15 -11.84 -0.48 3.94
CA LEU A 15 -11.78 -0.63 2.49
C LEU A 15 -13.07 -1.24 1.92
N LEU A 16 -13.64 -2.26 2.59
CA LEU A 16 -14.93 -2.84 2.22
C LEU A 16 -16.08 -1.82 2.35
N LEU A 17 -16.11 -1.02 3.43
CA LEU A 17 -17.09 0.06 3.59
C LEU A 17 -16.95 1.13 2.50
N LEU A 18 -15.73 1.46 2.09
CA LEU A 18 -15.43 2.40 1.01
C LEU A 18 -15.61 1.83 -0.40
N ALA A 19 -15.73 0.51 -0.55
CA ALA A 19 -15.98 -0.17 -1.82
C ALA A 19 -17.47 -0.30 -2.16
N ILE A 20 -18.37 -0.19 -1.17
CA ILE A 20 -19.78 -0.59 -1.35
C ILE A 20 -20.67 0.55 -1.89
N LYS A 21 -20.44 1.84 -1.57
CA LYS A 21 -21.19 3.00 -2.17
C LYS A 21 -20.41 4.32 -2.06
N PRO A 22 -20.68 5.33 -2.92
CA PRO A 22 -20.19 6.70 -2.72
C PRO A 22 -20.88 7.30 -1.48
N ILE A 23 -20.26 7.15 -0.31
CA ILE A 23 -20.83 7.62 0.97
C ILE A 23 -20.30 9.03 1.26
N ASN A 24 -21.24 9.92 1.58
CA ASN A 24 -21.00 11.31 1.95
C ASN A 24 -20.09 11.43 3.19
N ALA A 25 -19.02 12.22 3.08
CA ALA A 25 -18.03 12.48 4.14
C ALA A 25 -18.62 12.91 5.49
N ARG A 26 -19.83 13.50 5.52
CA ARG A 26 -20.53 13.87 6.76
C ARG A 26 -20.99 12.67 7.59
N ILE A 27 -21.39 11.57 6.93
CA ILE A 27 -21.90 10.37 7.62
C ILE A 27 -20.73 9.63 8.27
N LEU A 28 -19.59 9.54 7.58
CA LEU A 28 -18.33 8.97 8.10
C LEU A 28 -17.85 9.70 9.36
N ARG A 29 -17.95 11.04 9.38
CA ARG A 29 -17.57 11.86 10.53
C ARG A 29 -18.45 11.62 11.76
N SER A 30 -19.75 11.37 11.56
CA SER A 30 -20.69 11.14 12.67
C SER A 30 -20.51 9.79 13.35
N ILE A 31 -20.22 8.75 12.57
CA ILE A 31 -19.94 7.39 13.07
C ILE A 31 -18.61 7.39 13.86
N TRP A 32 -17.61 8.14 13.38
CA TRP A 32 -16.32 8.28 14.02
C TRP A 32 -16.38 8.97 15.39
N GLN A 33 -17.18 10.04 15.51
CA GLN A 33 -17.34 10.77 16.78
C GLN A 33 -18.05 9.96 17.87
N SER A 34 -18.84 8.96 17.48
CA SER A 34 -19.52 8.07 18.43
C SER A 34 -18.57 7.07 19.11
N LEU A 35 -17.38 6.81 18.55
CA LEU A 35 -16.51 5.71 18.97
C LEU A 35 -15.30 6.14 19.84
N THR A 36 -15.05 7.45 20.01
CA THR A 36 -13.78 7.98 20.55
C THR A 36 -13.86 8.66 21.92
N ASN A 37 -14.95 8.47 22.68
CA ASN A 37 -15.11 9.13 23.99
C ASN A 37 -14.37 8.41 25.13
N THR A 38 -13.09 8.71 25.36
CA THR A 38 -12.42 8.49 26.66
C THR A 38 -11.42 9.61 27.01
N LYS A 39 -11.28 9.85 28.33
CA LYS A 39 -10.67 11.02 28.99
C LYS A 39 -9.13 10.98 29.04
N PRO A 40 -8.45 12.13 29.20
CA PRO A 40 -6.98 12.21 29.11
C PRO A 40 -6.29 11.75 30.41
N VAL A 41 -5.14 11.09 30.27
CA VAL A 41 -4.21 10.76 31.38
C VAL A 41 -2.80 11.25 31.04
N LYS A 42 -2.07 11.65 32.09
CA LYS A 42 -0.91 12.55 32.12
C LYS A 42 0.43 11.94 31.64
N ASN A 43 1.29 12.85 31.16
CA ASN A 43 2.68 12.68 30.71
C ASN A 43 3.63 11.97 31.69
N TYR A 44 4.58 11.21 31.15
CA TYR A 44 5.79 10.76 31.83
C TYR A 44 7.06 11.21 31.07
N ASN A 45 8.10 11.57 31.85
CA ASN A 45 9.38 12.11 31.38
C ASN A 45 10.37 11.01 30.93
N VAL A 46 11.22 11.37 29.97
CA VAL A 46 12.32 10.57 29.39
C VAL A 46 13.63 10.82 30.18
N PRO A 47 14.46 9.79 30.48
CA PRO A 47 15.82 10.00 30.99
C PRO A 47 16.91 9.97 29.90
N ASP A 48 18.00 10.67 30.22
CA ASP A 48 19.14 11.06 29.39
C ASP A 48 20.01 9.94 28.79
N GLN A 49 20.70 10.32 27.71
CA GLN A 49 21.65 9.54 26.91
C GLN A 49 22.93 9.15 27.67
N GLN A 50 23.48 7.97 27.33
CA GLN A 50 24.86 7.60 27.62
C GLN A 50 25.56 7.11 26.35
N ASP A 51 26.82 7.54 26.22
CA ASP A 51 27.72 7.40 25.08
C ASP A 51 28.08 5.93 24.76
N VAL A 52 28.16 5.60 23.46
CA VAL A 52 28.64 4.29 22.97
C VAL A 52 29.89 4.50 22.11
N GLU A 53 30.95 3.79 22.48
CA GLU A 53 32.27 3.72 21.84
C GLU A 53 32.19 3.09 20.44
N VAL A 54 32.84 3.71 19.45
CA VAL A 54 32.89 3.25 18.06
C VAL A 54 34.05 2.27 17.88
N VAL A 55 33.75 1.02 17.56
CA VAL A 55 34.74 0.02 17.12
C VAL A 55 34.67 -0.05 15.59
N SER A 56 35.79 0.22 14.92
CA SER A 56 35.95 0.11 13.47
C SER A 56 36.28 -1.33 13.07
N GLU A 57 35.35 -2.03 12.43
CA GLU A 57 35.65 -3.25 11.67
C GLU A 57 35.87 -2.89 10.19
N GLU A 58 36.92 -3.47 9.61
CA GLU A 58 37.32 -3.30 8.21
C GLU A 58 36.22 -3.82 7.26
N ILE A 59 35.78 -2.95 6.34
CA ILE A 59 34.80 -3.29 5.30
C ILE A 59 35.53 -4.10 4.21
N ASP A 60 35.11 -5.35 4.04
CA ASP A 60 35.54 -6.22 2.95
C ASP A 60 35.11 -5.62 1.59
N GLN A 61 35.95 -5.82 0.57
CA GLN A 61 35.91 -5.15 -0.74
C GLN A 61 34.51 -5.11 -1.40
N PRO A 62 34.14 -4.05 -2.13
CA PRO A 62 32.84 -3.95 -2.79
C PRO A 62 32.76 -5.01 -3.91
N GLY A 63 31.94 -6.04 -3.70
CA GLY A 63 31.49 -6.92 -4.76
C GLY A 63 30.76 -6.11 -5.83
N ASP A 64 31.04 -6.42 -7.10
CA ASP A 64 30.48 -5.78 -8.30
C ASP A 64 29.00 -5.42 -8.14
N LEU A 65 28.72 -4.12 -8.01
CA LEU A 65 27.38 -3.59 -8.18
C LEU A 65 27.04 -3.74 -9.67
N ASP A 66 26.22 -4.74 -10.02
CA ASP A 66 25.67 -4.86 -11.38
C ASP A 66 24.93 -3.55 -11.71
N ASP A 67 25.47 -2.81 -12.68
CA ASP A 67 24.98 -1.53 -13.22
C ASP A 67 23.50 -1.61 -13.67
N ARG A 68 22.97 -2.82 -13.87
CA ARG A 68 21.54 -3.08 -14.12
C ARG A 68 20.63 -2.88 -12.92
N SER A 69 21.15 -2.76 -11.70
CA SER A 69 20.35 -2.63 -10.47
C SER A 69 19.62 -1.28 -10.29
N LEU A 70 19.95 -0.28 -11.12
CA LEU A 70 19.32 1.04 -11.11
C LEU A 70 18.26 1.23 -12.21
N PHE A 71 18.18 0.30 -13.17
CA PHE A 71 17.21 0.37 -14.26
C PHE A 71 15.94 -0.40 -13.88
N VAL A 72 14.80 0.28 -13.89
CA VAL A 72 13.50 -0.33 -13.62
C VAL A 72 12.65 -0.21 -14.89
N ASP A 73 12.19 -1.35 -15.36
CA ASP A 73 11.38 -1.48 -16.57
C ASP A 73 10.22 -2.48 -16.38
N GLY A 74 9.48 -2.77 -17.45
CA GLY A 74 8.38 -3.72 -17.43
C GLY A 74 8.74 -5.14 -17.00
N THR A 75 10.01 -5.54 -17.07
CA THR A 75 10.49 -6.87 -16.65
C THR A 75 10.95 -6.91 -15.19
N SER A 76 11.00 -5.73 -14.55
CA SER A 76 11.35 -5.56 -13.15
C SER A 76 10.17 -5.82 -12.20
N LEU A 77 8.96 -5.93 -12.75
CA LEU A 77 7.71 -6.16 -12.04
C LEU A 77 7.01 -7.40 -12.59
N ASP A 78 6.35 -8.14 -11.69
CA ASP A 78 5.40 -9.18 -12.05
C ASP A 78 3.98 -8.62 -11.83
N PHE A 79 3.20 -8.55 -12.91
CA PHE A 79 1.82 -8.08 -12.89
C PHE A 79 0.87 -9.27 -12.96
N ILE A 80 0.07 -9.50 -11.93
CA ILE A 80 -0.83 -10.65 -11.89
C ILE A 80 -2.27 -10.18 -11.89
N TYR A 81 -3.03 -10.66 -12.87
CA TYR A 81 -4.45 -10.39 -13.00
C TYR A 81 -5.30 -11.45 -12.29
N TRP A 82 -6.30 -10.95 -11.59
CA TRP A 82 -7.32 -11.70 -10.87
C TRP A 82 -8.68 -11.07 -11.16
N ASN A 83 -9.74 -11.83 -10.93
CA ASN A 83 -11.08 -11.27 -10.85
C ASN A 83 -11.99 -12.19 -10.02
N SER A 84 -13.16 -11.67 -9.67
CA SER A 84 -14.13 -12.40 -8.86
C SER A 84 -14.65 -13.69 -9.51
N ASP A 85 -14.76 -13.75 -10.85
CA ASP A 85 -15.29 -14.92 -11.57
C ASP A 85 -14.28 -16.08 -11.63
N LEU A 86 -12.97 -15.77 -11.64
CA LEU A 86 -11.89 -16.75 -11.56
C LEU A 86 -11.69 -17.32 -10.15
N GLY A 87 -12.12 -16.57 -9.12
CA GLY A 87 -11.89 -16.89 -7.72
C GLY A 87 -10.42 -16.77 -7.30
N ASN A 88 -10.11 -17.15 -6.06
CA ASN A 88 -8.78 -16.97 -5.48
C ASN A 88 -7.70 -17.96 -5.96
N ASN A 89 -8.11 -19.01 -6.68
CA ASN A 89 -7.22 -20.12 -7.03
C ASN A 89 -6.71 -20.06 -8.48
N LYS A 90 -7.15 -19.07 -9.27
CA LYS A 90 -6.74 -18.90 -10.66
C LYS A 90 -6.35 -17.44 -10.91
N SER A 91 -5.16 -17.28 -11.47
CA SER A 91 -4.59 -15.99 -11.85
C SER A 91 -3.99 -16.05 -13.24
N ILE A 92 -3.74 -14.87 -13.82
CA ILE A 92 -3.14 -14.70 -15.14
C ILE A 92 -1.95 -13.75 -14.99
N LEU A 93 -0.73 -14.24 -15.18
CA LEU A 93 0.48 -13.41 -15.21
C LEU A 93 0.48 -12.57 -16.48
N ILE A 94 0.38 -11.24 -16.35
CA ILE A 94 0.45 -10.28 -17.45
C ILE A 94 1.90 -10.10 -17.90
N GLU A 95 2.18 -10.52 -19.14
CA GLU A 95 3.41 -10.13 -19.82
C GLU A 95 3.33 -8.64 -20.16
N PHE A 96 4.28 -7.84 -19.67
CA PHE A 96 4.31 -6.40 -19.92
C PHE A 96 4.38 -6.09 -21.42
N GLY A 97 3.48 -5.22 -21.91
CA GLY A 97 3.30 -4.94 -23.34
C GLY A 97 2.38 -5.91 -24.08
N ASN A 98 1.87 -6.95 -23.41
CA ASN A 98 0.89 -7.91 -23.92
C ASN A 98 -0.38 -7.93 -23.05
N GLU A 99 -0.78 -6.78 -22.50
CA GLU A 99 -1.91 -6.64 -21.57
C GLU A 99 -3.23 -7.16 -22.16
N LYS A 100 -3.37 -7.21 -23.50
CA LYS A 100 -4.54 -7.75 -24.20
C LYS A 100 -4.91 -9.19 -23.79
N GLN A 101 -3.98 -9.96 -23.24
CA GLN A 101 -4.23 -11.35 -22.81
C GLN A 101 -5.32 -11.46 -21.73
N ILE A 102 -5.56 -10.41 -20.94
CA ILE A 102 -6.56 -10.45 -19.87
C ILE A 102 -7.97 -10.15 -20.38
N ILE A 103 -8.13 -9.70 -21.63
CA ILE A 103 -9.44 -9.28 -22.18
C ILE A 103 -10.45 -10.43 -22.16
N GLU A 104 -10.02 -11.66 -22.45
CA GLU A 104 -10.92 -12.82 -22.46
C GLU A 104 -11.46 -13.16 -21.06
N TYR A 105 -10.80 -12.67 -20.02
CA TYR A 105 -11.17 -12.82 -18.61
C TYR A 105 -11.68 -11.52 -17.98
N TRP A 106 -11.78 -10.43 -18.75
CA TRP A 106 -12.15 -9.13 -18.21
C TRP A 106 -13.64 -9.05 -17.87
N ILE A 107 -13.97 -8.69 -16.63
CA ILE A 107 -15.36 -8.47 -16.24
C ILE A 107 -15.78 -7.08 -16.72
N ARG A 108 -16.57 -7.04 -17.80
CA ARG A 108 -16.99 -5.78 -18.44
C ARG A 108 -17.84 -4.92 -17.51
N GLY A 109 -17.62 -3.61 -17.58
CA GLY A 109 -18.36 -2.61 -16.79
C GLY A 109 -18.11 -2.69 -15.28
N LYS A 110 -17.02 -3.34 -14.86
CA LYS A 110 -16.58 -3.44 -13.47
C LYS A 110 -15.28 -2.66 -13.25
N PRO A 111 -15.11 -2.06 -12.06
CA PRO A 111 -13.91 -1.30 -11.73
C PRO A 111 -12.66 -2.17 -11.68
N LEU A 112 -11.50 -1.51 -11.80
CA LEU A 112 -10.19 -2.12 -11.65
C LEU A 112 -9.54 -1.68 -10.32
N ILE A 113 -9.15 -2.66 -9.51
CA ILE A 113 -8.34 -2.46 -8.31
C ILE A 113 -6.90 -2.84 -8.62
N VAL A 114 -5.96 -1.95 -8.33
CA VAL A 114 -4.51 -2.19 -8.48
C VAL A 114 -3.90 -2.18 -7.10
N ILE A 115 -3.12 -3.20 -6.73
CA ILE A 115 -2.55 -3.33 -5.38
C ILE A 115 -1.03 -3.46 -5.49
N THR A 116 -0.28 -2.72 -4.68
CA THR A 116 1.19 -2.82 -4.62
C THR A 116 1.74 -2.75 -3.20
N HIS A 117 2.85 -3.45 -2.99
CA HIS A 117 3.49 -3.60 -1.68
C HIS A 117 4.62 -2.59 -1.43
N GLY A 118 5.20 -2.65 -0.24
CA GLY A 118 6.32 -1.80 0.17
C GLY A 118 7.66 -2.53 0.20
N TRP A 119 8.60 -1.98 0.97
CA TRP A 119 9.93 -2.56 1.15
C TRP A 119 9.88 -4.02 1.64
N ARG A 120 10.62 -4.90 0.98
CA ARG A 120 10.69 -6.35 1.25
C ARG A 120 9.34 -7.08 1.20
N GLY A 121 8.33 -6.50 0.55
CA GLY A 121 7.08 -7.17 0.22
C GLY A 121 7.18 -8.01 -1.06
N SER A 122 6.19 -8.86 -1.29
CA SER A 122 5.96 -9.65 -2.50
C SER A 122 4.52 -10.16 -2.48
N ASP A 123 3.96 -10.52 -3.64
CA ASP A 123 2.64 -11.14 -3.77
C ASP A 123 2.58 -12.59 -3.27
N GLU A 124 3.74 -13.22 -3.05
CA GLU A 124 3.84 -14.51 -2.37
C GLU A 124 3.37 -14.42 -0.91
N ASP A 125 3.37 -13.22 -0.31
CA ASP A 125 2.79 -12.97 1.02
C ASP A 125 1.31 -12.58 0.90
N ASP A 126 0.46 -13.60 0.82
CA ASP A 126 -1.00 -13.48 0.75
C ASP A 126 -1.64 -12.93 2.04
N LYS A 127 -0.87 -12.78 3.13
CA LYS A 127 -1.32 -12.23 4.41
C LYS A 127 -0.97 -10.75 4.56
N GLY A 128 -0.03 -10.24 3.77
CA GLY A 128 0.36 -8.84 3.74
C GLY A 128 -0.67 -7.94 3.07
N VAL A 129 -0.21 -6.90 2.36
CA VAL A 129 -1.12 -5.99 1.63
C VAL A 129 -2.00 -6.73 0.62
N PHE A 130 -1.53 -7.86 0.08
CA PHE A 130 -2.24 -8.64 -0.91
C PHE A 130 -3.40 -9.47 -0.35
N ALA A 131 -3.60 -9.51 0.97
CA ALA A 131 -4.86 -9.98 1.56
C ALA A 131 -6.06 -9.16 1.04
N ILE A 132 -5.84 -7.90 0.64
CA ILE A 132 -6.85 -7.02 0.03
C ILE A 132 -7.36 -7.61 -1.30
N LYS A 133 -6.49 -8.26 -2.10
CA LYS A 133 -6.90 -8.93 -3.34
C LYS A 133 -7.94 -10.00 -3.04
N THR A 134 -7.70 -10.83 -2.02
CA THR A 134 -8.61 -11.91 -1.63
C THR A 134 -9.98 -11.34 -1.23
N ALA A 135 -9.99 -10.26 -0.44
CA ALA A 135 -11.24 -9.61 -0.06
C ALA A 135 -12.04 -9.04 -1.25
N TYR A 136 -11.38 -8.45 -2.24
CA TYR A 136 -12.07 -7.96 -3.45
C TYR A 136 -12.58 -9.10 -4.33
N VAL A 137 -11.82 -10.20 -4.45
CA VAL A 137 -12.28 -11.40 -5.15
C VAL A 137 -13.54 -11.94 -4.48
N ASP A 138 -13.53 -12.08 -3.15
CA ASP A 138 -14.64 -12.61 -2.36
C ASP A 138 -15.86 -11.68 -2.33
N ALA A 139 -15.66 -10.35 -2.35
CA ALA A 139 -16.74 -9.37 -2.39
C ALA A 139 -17.52 -9.39 -3.70
N GLY A 140 -16.88 -9.79 -4.80
CA GLY A 140 -17.52 -9.95 -6.10
C GLY A 140 -17.57 -8.68 -6.96
N GLY A 141 -17.45 -8.85 -8.27
CA GLY A 141 -17.65 -7.77 -9.25
C GLY A 141 -16.47 -6.83 -9.43
N PHE A 142 -15.23 -7.30 -9.26
CA PHE A 142 -14.02 -6.50 -9.47
C PHE A 142 -13.05 -7.19 -10.43
N ASN A 143 -12.36 -6.38 -11.22
CA ASN A 143 -11.09 -6.73 -11.86
C ASN A 143 -9.96 -6.32 -10.91
N ILE A 144 -8.95 -7.17 -10.70
CA ILE A 144 -7.85 -6.88 -9.78
C ILE A 144 -6.50 -7.14 -10.47
N ILE A 145 -5.55 -6.22 -10.31
CA ILE A 145 -4.15 -6.42 -10.70
C ILE A 145 -3.26 -6.24 -9.47
N THR A 146 -2.45 -7.23 -9.15
CA THR A 146 -1.35 -7.09 -8.18
C THR A 146 -0.08 -6.73 -8.94
N ALA A 147 0.64 -5.71 -8.46
CA ALA A 147 1.93 -5.29 -9.00
C ALA A 147 3.02 -5.63 -7.98
N ASP A 148 3.69 -6.76 -8.20
CA ASP A 148 4.84 -7.21 -7.43
C ASP A 148 6.12 -6.62 -8.02
N TRP A 149 6.86 -5.86 -7.22
CA TRP A 149 8.13 -5.23 -7.57
C TRP A 149 9.25 -5.71 -6.63
N ASN A 150 9.13 -6.93 -6.08
CA ASN A 150 10.07 -7.55 -5.16
C ASN A 150 11.51 -7.53 -5.68
N ARG A 151 11.71 -7.65 -6.99
CA ARG A 151 13.03 -7.58 -7.64
C ARG A 151 13.82 -6.32 -7.23
N VAL A 152 13.11 -5.21 -7.04
CA VAL A 152 13.65 -3.94 -6.54
C VAL A 152 13.45 -3.82 -5.03
N ALA A 153 12.24 -4.13 -4.53
CA ALA A 153 11.87 -3.91 -3.12
C ALA A 153 12.64 -4.78 -2.11
N LYS A 154 13.20 -5.92 -2.53
CA LYS A 154 13.95 -6.84 -1.65
C LYS A 154 15.33 -6.33 -1.26
N ASN A 155 15.83 -5.27 -1.93
CA ASN A 155 17.14 -4.72 -1.65
C ASN A 155 17.21 -4.25 -0.19
N ILE A 156 18.18 -4.79 0.57
CA ILE A 156 18.34 -4.52 2.00
C ILE A 156 18.78 -3.07 2.27
N LEU A 157 19.41 -2.41 1.31
CA LEU A 157 19.78 -1.00 1.38
C LEU A 157 18.53 -0.15 1.12
N TYR A 158 17.72 0.08 2.16
CA TYR A 158 16.44 0.81 2.10
C TYR A 158 16.42 2.08 1.21
N PRO A 159 17.46 2.94 1.19
CA PRO A 159 17.46 4.11 0.32
C PRO A 159 17.29 3.78 -1.17
N MET A 160 17.76 2.61 -1.62
CA MET A 160 17.66 2.19 -3.02
C MET A 160 16.21 1.97 -3.49
N PRO A 161 15.41 1.05 -2.88
CA PRO A 161 14.02 0.89 -3.26
C PRO A 161 13.17 2.13 -2.95
N ALA A 162 13.50 2.90 -1.90
CA ALA A 162 12.81 4.16 -1.63
C ALA A 162 13.01 5.17 -2.77
N TYR A 163 14.25 5.33 -3.25
CA TYR A 163 14.57 6.19 -4.38
C TYR A 163 13.89 5.70 -5.67
N LEU A 164 13.87 4.39 -5.93
CA LEU A 164 13.34 3.81 -7.17
C LEU A 164 11.81 3.77 -7.26
N THR A 165 11.07 4.20 -6.23
CA THR A 165 9.59 4.23 -6.23
C THR A 165 8.99 4.97 -7.41
N VAL A 166 9.63 6.05 -7.90
CA VAL A 166 9.13 6.79 -9.07
C VAL A 166 9.24 6.00 -10.36
N GLN A 167 10.35 5.31 -10.57
CA GLN A 167 10.53 4.47 -11.75
C GLN A 167 9.58 3.28 -11.72
N VAL A 168 9.40 2.64 -10.56
CA VAL A 168 8.39 1.58 -10.36
C VAL A 168 6.99 2.11 -10.67
N GLY A 169 6.62 3.28 -10.13
CA GLY A 169 5.32 3.92 -10.40
C GLY A 169 5.11 4.24 -11.87
N SER A 170 6.15 4.68 -12.58
CA SER A 170 6.11 4.95 -14.02
C SER A 170 5.84 3.69 -14.83
N VAL A 171 6.41 2.54 -14.43
CA VAL A 171 6.13 1.24 -15.06
C VAL A 171 4.69 0.80 -14.80
N VAL A 172 4.19 0.96 -13.57
CA VAL A 172 2.77 0.67 -13.24
C VAL A 172 1.83 1.57 -14.06
N ALA A 173 2.13 2.86 -14.18
CA ALA A 173 1.36 3.79 -15.02
C ALA A 173 1.33 3.31 -16.47
N LYS A 174 2.48 2.90 -17.02
CA LYS A 174 2.55 2.43 -18.40
C LYS A 174 1.73 1.16 -18.64
N MET A 175 1.76 0.21 -17.71
CA MET A 175 0.92 -0.99 -17.75
C MET A 175 -0.58 -0.60 -17.75
N LEU A 176 -0.99 0.32 -16.87
CA LEU A 176 -2.38 0.78 -16.81
C LEU A 176 -2.81 1.53 -18.07
N GLU A 177 -1.94 2.35 -18.65
CA GLU A 177 -2.20 2.99 -19.93
C GLU A 177 -2.43 1.97 -21.04
N ASN A 178 -1.65 0.88 -21.06
CA ASN A 178 -1.85 -0.20 -22.02
C ASN A 178 -3.23 -0.85 -21.83
N VAL A 179 -3.67 -1.09 -20.58
CA VAL A 179 -5.02 -1.61 -20.27
C VAL A 179 -6.13 -0.64 -20.69
N VAL A 180 -6.00 0.66 -20.39
CA VAL A 180 -6.98 1.69 -20.76
C VAL A 180 -7.09 1.82 -22.29
N ASN A 181 -5.97 1.70 -23.02
CA ASN A 181 -5.96 1.72 -24.48
C ASN A 181 -6.68 0.52 -25.13
N LEU A 182 -6.98 -0.54 -24.38
CA LEU A 182 -7.85 -1.63 -24.85
C LEU A 182 -9.34 -1.24 -24.85
N ALA A 183 -9.67 -0.04 -24.36
CA ALA A 183 -11.01 0.53 -24.26
C ALA A 183 -11.98 -0.34 -23.43
N VAL A 184 -11.46 -1.01 -22.40
CA VAL A 184 -12.24 -1.88 -21.49
C VAL A 184 -12.54 -1.25 -20.14
N ILE A 185 -11.93 -0.11 -19.85
CA ILE A 185 -12.04 0.62 -18.57
C ILE A 185 -11.76 2.11 -18.78
N ASP A 186 -12.52 2.96 -18.09
CA ASP A 186 -12.23 4.39 -18.00
C ASP A 186 -11.25 4.66 -16.85
N PRO A 187 -10.32 5.63 -16.96
CA PRO A 187 -9.38 5.96 -15.88
C PRO A 187 -10.05 6.28 -14.53
N SER A 188 -11.28 6.83 -14.57
CA SER A 188 -12.07 7.14 -13.38
C SER A 188 -12.54 5.91 -12.60
N ASP A 189 -12.55 4.73 -13.22
CA ASP A 189 -12.94 3.46 -12.60
C ASP A 189 -11.74 2.64 -12.10
N ILE A 190 -10.55 3.26 -12.07
CA ILE A 190 -9.31 2.67 -11.54
C ILE A 190 -9.09 3.15 -10.10
N HIS A 191 -8.82 2.20 -9.20
CA HIS A 191 -8.39 2.44 -7.83
C HIS A 191 -7.04 1.78 -7.56
N VAL A 192 -6.01 2.57 -7.26
CA VAL A 192 -4.68 2.07 -6.88
C VAL A 192 -4.51 2.09 -5.36
N ILE A 193 -4.04 0.99 -4.77
CA ILE A 193 -3.82 0.83 -3.34
C ILE A 193 -2.36 0.47 -3.11
N GLY A 194 -1.65 1.27 -2.32
CA GLY A 194 -0.24 1.08 -2.03
C GLY A 194 0.07 1.10 -0.55
N HIS A 195 0.87 0.16 -0.06
CA HIS A 195 1.31 0.12 1.34
C HIS A 195 2.79 0.50 1.52
N SER A 196 3.11 1.31 2.53
CA SER A 196 4.49 1.73 2.83
C SER A 196 5.15 2.40 1.62
N LEU A 197 6.30 1.93 1.12
CA LEU A 197 6.90 2.42 -0.14
C LEU A 197 5.92 2.32 -1.33
N GLY A 198 5.03 1.34 -1.33
CA GLY A 198 4.00 1.15 -2.35
C GLY A 198 2.99 2.29 -2.44
N ALA A 199 2.77 3.03 -1.35
CA ALA A 199 1.94 4.23 -1.39
C ALA A 199 2.56 5.31 -2.30
N HIS A 200 3.89 5.48 -2.22
CA HIS A 200 4.63 6.38 -3.10
C HIS A 200 4.76 5.85 -4.52
N VAL A 201 4.85 4.53 -4.72
CA VAL A 201 4.69 3.92 -6.06
C VAL A 201 3.32 4.26 -6.65
N SER A 202 2.25 4.23 -5.84
CA SER A 202 0.90 4.58 -6.29
C SER A 202 0.78 6.06 -6.65
N GLY A 203 1.36 6.95 -5.85
CA GLY A 203 1.43 8.39 -6.17
C GLY A 203 2.20 8.65 -7.47
N ALA A 204 3.41 8.09 -7.60
CA ALA A 204 4.20 8.18 -8.82
C ALA A 204 3.50 7.59 -10.05
N CYS A 205 2.70 6.54 -9.87
CA CYS A 205 1.84 6.00 -10.92
C CYS A 205 0.79 7.03 -11.36
N GLY A 206 0.09 7.66 -10.42
CA GLY A 206 -0.87 8.73 -10.70
C GLY A 206 -0.25 9.94 -11.39
N ALA A 207 0.93 10.38 -10.94
CA ALA A 207 1.68 11.48 -11.52
C ALA A 207 2.17 11.20 -12.95
N ALA A 208 2.59 9.96 -13.23
CA ALA A 208 3.10 9.55 -14.55
C ALA A 208 1.99 9.20 -15.55
N PHE A 209 0.78 8.88 -15.08
CA PHE A 209 -0.34 8.47 -15.93
C PHE A 209 -0.86 9.62 -16.80
N SER A 210 -0.90 9.41 -18.12
CA SER A 210 -1.16 10.49 -19.10
C SER A 210 -2.52 10.44 -19.79
N LEU A 211 -3.29 9.35 -19.64
CA LEU A 211 -4.56 9.13 -20.35
C LEU A 211 -5.79 9.66 -19.60
N GLY A 212 -5.61 10.66 -18.74
CA GLY A 212 -6.67 11.24 -17.92
C GLY A 212 -6.30 11.23 -16.44
N LYS A 213 -7.29 11.16 -15.55
CA LYS A 213 -7.08 11.10 -14.10
C LYS A 213 -7.51 9.74 -13.55
N ILE A 214 -6.62 9.08 -12.81
CA ILE A 214 -6.96 7.89 -12.03
C ILE A 214 -8.07 8.27 -11.02
N GLY A 215 -9.09 7.42 -10.91
CA GLY A 215 -10.25 7.67 -10.05
C GLY A 215 -9.90 7.80 -8.56
N ARG A 216 -9.16 6.82 -8.02
CA ARG A 216 -8.76 6.83 -6.60
C ARG A 216 -7.35 6.30 -6.38
N ILE A 217 -6.62 6.88 -5.43
CA ILE A 217 -5.44 6.28 -4.81
C ILE A 217 -5.68 6.17 -3.31
N THR A 218 -5.41 4.99 -2.73
CA THR A 218 -5.37 4.82 -1.27
C THR A 218 -3.94 4.53 -0.81
N GLY A 219 -3.41 5.40 0.06
CA GLY A 219 -2.13 5.22 0.73
C GLY A 219 -2.30 4.51 2.08
N LEU A 220 -1.79 3.29 2.20
CA LEU A 220 -1.82 2.52 3.45
C LEU A 220 -0.48 2.69 4.17
N ASP A 221 -0.49 3.51 5.23
CA ASP A 221 0.67 3.87 6.05
C ASP A 221 1.90 4.22 5.19
N PRO A 222 1.84 5.28 4.35
CA PRO A 222 2.92 5.66 3.43
C PRO A 222 4.25 5.79 4.18
N ALA A 223 5.37 5.44 3.57
CA ALA A 223 6.64 5.44 4.29
C ALA A 223 7.15 6.86 4.63
N GLY A 224 7.53 7.10 5.88
CA GLY A 224 8.15 8.37 6.29
C GLY A 224 9.62 8.50 5.88
N PRO A 225 10.50 7.52 6.18
CA PRO A 225 11.90 7.54 5.76
C PRO A 225 12.05 7.50 4.23
N GLY A 226 12.92 8.33 3.66
CA GLY A 226 13.03 8.50 2.21
C GLY A 226 12.20 9.67 1.65
N PHE A 227 11.23 10.17 2.41
CA PHE A 227 10.27 11.17 1.95
C PHE A 227 10.08 12.32 2.96
N GLU A 228 9.53 12.07 4.16
CA GLU A 228 9.26 13.11 5.17
C GLU A 228 10.45 13.37 6.09
N TYR A 229 11.03 12.33 6.68
CA TYR A 229 12.02 12.46 7.77
C TYR A 229 13.45 12.65 7.25
N VAL A 230 13.76 11.94 6.17
CA VAL A 230 15.01 12.04 5.43
C VAL A 230 14.62 11.94 3.97
N SER A 231 14.39 13.08 3.34
CA SER A 231 13.97 13.14 1.94
C SER A 231 15.14 12.73 1.04
N LEU A 232 14.96 11.64 0.29
CA LEU A 232 15.84 11.24 -0.80
C LEU A 232 15.40 11.87 -2.12
N ARG A 233 14.13 12.26 -2.20
CA ARG A 233 13.50 12.95 -3.33
C ARG A 233 12.26 13.73 -2.88
N SER A 234 11.85 14.69 -3.71
CA SER A 234 10.65 15.52 -3.48
C SER A 234 9.36 14.89 -3.99
N ASP A 235 9.44 13.80 -4.77
CA ASP A 235 8.26 13.08 -5.25
C ASP A 235 7.77 12.11 -4.18
N TYR A 236 6.53 12.29 -3.74
CA TYR A 236 5.83 11.41 -2.80
C TYR A 236 4.36 11.36 -3.18
N LEU A 237 3.56 10.59 -2.44
CA LEU A 237 2.12 10.50 -2.68
C LEU A 237 1.49 11.83 -2.25
N ASP A 238 0.74 12.49 -3.12
CA ASP A 238 -0.02 13.67 -2.73
C ASP A 238 -1.41 13.73 -3.37
N SER A 239 -2.25 14.64 -2.86
CA SER A 239 -3.65 14.80 -3.30
C SER A 239 -3.81 15.04 -4.82
N THR A 240 -2.79 15.53 -5.51
CA THR A 240 -2.82 15.77 -6.94
C THR A 240 -2.61 14.50 -7.76
N ASP A 241 -2.27 13.34 -7.20
CA ASP A 241 -1.95 12.14 -7.99
C ASP A 241 -3.20 11.44 -8.57
N ALA A 242 -4.38 11.65 -8.01
CA ALA A 242 -5.65 11.08 -8.49
C ALA A 242 -6.82 12.05 -8.31
N ALA A 243 -8.00 11.69 -8.83
CA ALA A 243 -9.22 12.47 -8.62
C ALA A 243 -9.65 12.45 -7.14
N PHE A 244 -9.32 11.37 -6.42
CA PHE A 244 -9.46 11.29 -4.97
C PHE A 244 -8.29 10.49 -4.36
N VAL A 245 -7.78 10.97 -3.24
CA VAL A 245 -6.66 10.35 -2.53
C VAL A 245 -7.03 10.25 -1.06
N ASP A 246 -7.07 9.04 -0.54
CA ASP A 246 -7.30 8.77 0.88
C ASP A 246 -6.12 8.05 1.51
N VAL A 247 -5.73 8.47 2.71
CA VAL A 247 -4.53 7.95 3.38
C VAL A 247 -4.90 7.45 4.76
N ILE A 248 -4.36 6.29 5.14
CA ILE A 248 -4.53 5.71 6.47
C ILE A 248 -3.17 5.66 7.14
N HIS A 249 -3.00 6.36 8.26
CA HIS A 249 -1.76 6.41 9.03
C HIS A 249 -1.87 5.51 10.25
N THR A 250 -0.96 4.56 10.40
CA THR A 250 -0.94 3.60 11.53
C THR A 250 0.39 3.55 12.29
N ALA A 251 1.45 4.10 11.70
CA ALA A 251 2.77 4.22 12.31
C ALA A 251 3.37 5.63 12.09
N ALA A 252 2.52 6.66 12.08
CA ALA A 252 2.92 8.06 11.92
C ALA A 252 4.02 8.45 12.92
N GLY A 253 5.01 9.19 12.47
CA GLY A 253 6.12 9.68 13.30
C GLY A 253 7.23 8.67 13.53
N THR A 254 7.11 7.46 12.98
CA THR A 254 8.12 6.40 13.12
C THR A 254 8.50 5.80 11.76
N ALA A 255 7.75 4.81 11.29
CA ALA A 255 7.93 4.20 9.97
C ALA A 255 7.01 4.83 8.92
N GLY A 256 5.81 5.29 9.33
CA GLY A 256 4.81 5.88 8.45
C GLY A 256 4.87 7.41 8.43
N TYR A 257 4.51 8.02 7.31
CA TYR A 257 4.41 9.46 7.08
C TYR A 257 3.44 10.10 8.09
N SER A 258 3.78 11.26 8.64
CA SER A 258 3.01 11.94 9.69
C SER A 258 2.03 12.96 9.14
N LYS A 259 2.50 13.84 8.25
CA LYS A 259 1.66 14.91 7.70
C LYS A 259 0.52 14.33 6.84
N PRO A 260 -0.62 15.05 6.77
CA PRO A 260 -1.67 14.72 5.84
C PRO A 260 -1.16 14.97 4.42
N ILE A 261 -1.31 13.96 3.56
CA ILE A 261 -0.89 14.02 2.15
C ILE A 261 -2.03 13.64 1.19
N GLY A 262 -3.20 13.24 1.71
CA GLY A 262 -4.39 12.96 0.91
C GLY A 262 -5.33 14.15 0.74
N HIS A 263 -6.44 13.89 0.04
CA HIS A 263 -7.65 14.70 0.17
C HIS A 263 -8.33 14.45 1.53
N VAL A 264 -8.20 13.22 2.04
CA VAL A 264 -8.66 12.80 3.38
C VAL A 264 -7.61 11.90 4.00
N ASP A 265 -7.26 12.16 5.26
CA ASP A 265 -6.28 11.40 6.01
C ASP A 265 -6.93 10.87 7.30
N PHE A 266 -6.79 9.56 7.52
CA PHE A 266 -7.34 8.83 8.64
C PHE A 266 -6.21 8.42 9.59
N TYR A 267 -6.38 8.71 10.88
CA TYR A 267 -5.42 8.39 11.93
C TYR A 267 -6.08 7.47 12.97
N PRO A 268 -6.32 6.19 12.63
CA PRO A 268 -6.84 5.21 13.59
C PRO A 268 -5.93 5.12 14.82
N ASN A 269 -6.55 5.19 16.01
CA ASN A 269 -5.83 5.22 17.29
C ASN A 269 -4.72 6.30 17.29
N GLU A 270 -5.08 7.50 16.82
CA GLU A 270 -4.17 8.66 16.67
C GLU A 270 -3.06 8.46 15.62
N GLY A 271 -3.07 7.35 14.89
CA GLY A 271 -2.06 6.97 13.91
C GLY A 271 -0.73 6.52 14.51
N ASN A 272 -0.68 6.39 15.83
CA ASN A 272 0.54 6.04 16.56
C ASN A 272 0.74 4.52 16.61
N PRO A 273 1.98 4.02 16.46
CA PRO A 273 2.29 2.65 16.76
C PRO A 273 2.61 2.45 18.26
N PRO A 274 2.44 1.22 18.79
CA PRO A 274 1.80 0.09 18.14
C PRO A 274 0.28 0.25 18.15
N GLN A 275 -0.37 -0.13 17.04
CA GLN A 275 -1.82 -0.23 17.00
C GLN A 275 -2.30 -1.34 17.95
N PRO A 276 -3.51 -1.22 18.56
CA PRO A 276 -4.09 -2.28 19.39
C PRO A 276 -4.04 -3.64 18.69
N GLY A 277 -3.57 -4.68 19.40
CA GLY A 277 -3.41 -6.04 18.86
C GLY A 277 -2.06 -6.35 18.18
N CYS A 278 -1.20 -5.36 17.90
CA CYS A 278 0.13 -5.60 17.31
C CYS A 278 1.17 -6.14 18.31
N LEU A 279 0.92 -6.07 19.62
CA LEU A 279 1.85 -6.50 20.69
C LEU A 279 1.43 -7.77 21.44
N GLU A 280 0.20 -8.27 21.26
CA GLU A 280 -0.30 -9.42 22.02
C GLU A 280 0.19 -10.75 21.44
N SER A 281 1.40 -11.16 21.83
CA SER A 281 1.88 -12.55 21.66
C SER A 281 2.64 -13.08 22.87
N TYR A 282 2.44 -12.48 24.05
CA TYR A 282 2.99 -13.00 25.31
C TYR A 282 1.89 -13.14 26.36
N THR A 283 1.00 -14.11 26.18
CA THR A 283 0.27 -14.74 27.29
C THR A 283 0.23 -16.27 27.07
N PRO A 284 0.88 -17.07 27.93
CA PRO A 284 0.98 -18.52 27.77
C PRO A 284 -0.28 -19.28 28.26
N SER A 285 -1.47 -18.78 27.95
CA SER A 285 -2.70 -19.56 28.11
C SER A 285 -3.88 -18.94 27.34
N GLY A 286 -4.45 -19.72 26.42
CA GLY A 286 -5.90 -19.74 26.18
C GLY A 286 -6.52 -18.66 25.30
N LEU A 287 -6.74 -19.00 24.03
CA LEU A 287 -7.95 -18.72 23.25
C LEU A 287 -8.51 -17.29 23.28
N LEU A 288 -8.06 -16.45 22.35
CA LEU A 288 -8.86 -15.30 21.90
C LEU A 288 -9.73 -15.72 20.70
N ASN A 289 -11.02 -15.77 20.98
CA ASN A 289 -12.10 -16.17 20.11
C ASN A 289 -12.35 -15.08 19.03
N LEU A 290 -12.25 -15.46 17.75
CA LEU A 290 -12.51 -14.60 16.58
C LEU A 290 -13.99 -14.19 16.43
N SER A 291 -14.88 -14.57 17.38
CA SER A 291 -16.32 -14.28 17.34
C SER A 291 -16.72 -12.90 17.88
N LYS A 292 -15.80 -11.95 18.09
CA LYS A 292 -16.13 -10.61 18.65
C LYS A 292 -16.04 -9.45 17.66
N PHE A 293 -15.83 -9.70 16.37
CA PHE A 293 -15.81 -8.66 15.33
C PHE A 293 -16.95 -8.77 14.31
N VAL A 294 -17.96 -9.59 14.57
CA VAL A 294 -19.21 -9.62 13.82
C VAL A 294 -20.37 -9.61 14.83
N GLU A 295 -20.74 -8.41 15.27
CA GLU A 295 -22.10 -8.05 15.72
C GLU A 295 -22.37 -6.59 15.33
#